data_AF-A0A2E6BKF6-F1
#
_entry.id   AF-A0A2E6BKF6-F1
#
_cell.length_a   1.000
_cell.length_b   1.000
_cell.length_c   1.000
_cell.angle_alpha   90.00
_cell.angle_beta   90.00
_cell.angle_gamma   90.00
#
_symmetry.space_group_name_H-M   'P 1'
#
loop_
_entity.id
_entity.type
_entity.pdbx_description
1 polymer ?
#
loop_
_entity_poly.entity_id
_entity_poly.type
_entity_poly.pdbx_seq_one_letter_code
_entity_poly.pdbx_strand_id
1 'polypeptide(L)'
;MKDMDAYKTIGEVSKMFDIKPHVIRFWEENFSQLKPLKRKGGRRLYSEDDISLIRRIKELLYEEKYSVKGVKNYLSNKKKGKIKEEGNIKLSDETLNRLNEIKNKLKKIKQLYEK
;
A
#
# COMPACT_ATOMS: atom_id res chain seq x y z
N MET A 1 11.55 4.72 32.71
CA MET A 1 10.25 4.12 32.39
C MET A 1 9.98 4.47 30.93
N LYS A 2 9.96 3.52 30.00
CA LYS A 2 9.74 3.82 28.57
C LYS A 2 8.23 3.98 28.39
N ASP A 3 7.79 5.20 28.10
CA ASP A 3 6.42 5.65 28.31
C ASP A 3 5.36 4.76 27.65
N MET A 4 4.37 4.39 28.45
CA MET A 4 3.17 3.67 28.01
C MET A 4 2.30 4.55 27.09
N ASP A 5 2.60 5.85 27.00
CA ASP A 5 1.97 6.87 26.14
C ASP A 5 2.29 6.70 24.65
N ALA A 6 3.30 5.91 24.31
CA ALA A 6 3.74 5.66 22.93
C ALA A 6 2.90 4.61 22.19
N TYR A 7 1.95 3.94 22.86
CA TYR A 7 1.08 2.96 22.22
C TYR A 7 -0.33 3.50 22.01
N LYS A 8 -0.87 3.30 20.82
CA LYS A 8 -2.24 3.69 20.46
C LYS A 8 -3.10 2.45 20.21
N THR A 9 -4.38 2.52 20.57
CA THR A 9 -5.38 1.51 20.25
C THR A 9 -5.83 1.63 18.79
N ILE A 10 -6.45 0.58 18.25
CA ILE A 10 -7.00 0.63 16.89
C ILE A 10 -8.02 1.75 16.69
N GLY A 11 -8.77 2.12 17.74
CA GLY A 11 -9.74 3.22 17.69
C GLY A 11 -9.05 4.58 17.58
N GLU A 12 -7.96 4.78 18.32
CA GLU A 12 -7.16 6.01 18.23
C GLU A 12 -6.46 6.13 16.88
N VAL A 13 -5.85 5.05 16.38
CA VAL A 13 -5.22 5.02 15.06
C VAL A 13 -6.25 5.25 13.95
N SER A 14 -7.44 4.65 14.08
CA SER A 14 -8.55 4.86 13.15
C SER A 14 -8.93 6.34 13.05
N LYS A 15 -9.08 7.03 14.19
CA LYS A 15 -9.39 8.46 14.23
C LYS A 15 -8.24 9.31 13.69
N MET A 16 -6.99 8.97 14.02
CA MET A 16 -5.80 9.72 13.60
C MET A 16 -5.64 9.78 12.08
N PHE A 17 -5.91 8.67 11.39
CA PHE A 17 -5.72 8.58 9.94
C PHE A 17 -7.01 8.69 9.13
N ASP A 18 -8.16 8.80 9.79
CA ASP A 18 -9.49 8.69 9.19
C ASP A 18 -9.64 7.40 8.36
N ILE A 19 -9.24 6.27 8.97
CA ILE A 19 -9.29 4.94 8.34
C ILE A 19 -10.15 4.05 9.20
N LYS A 20 -11.11 3.33 8.58
CA LYS A 20 -11.97 2.40 9.31
C LYS A 20 -11.16 1.27 9.98
N PRO A 21 -11.49 0.83 11.21
CA PRO A 21 -10.70 -0.18 11.92
C PRO A 21 -10.50 -1.49 11.16
N HIS A 22 -11.47 -1.93 10.34
CA HIS A 22 -11.33 -3.16 9.55
C HIS A 22 -10.28 -3.04 8.44
N VAL A 23 -10.05 -1.84 7.90
CA VAL A 23 -9.00 -1.60 6.90
C VAL A 23 -7.62 -1.71 7.56
N ILE A 24 -7.46 -1.20 8.78
CA ILE A 24 -6.22 -1.34 9.55
C ILE A 24 -5.95 -2.83 9.84
N ARG A 25 -6.98 -3.60 10.23
CA ARG A 25 -6.85 -5.06 10.41
C ARG A 25 -6.44 -5.76 9.11
N PHE A 26 -7.06 -5.40 8.00
CA PHE A 26 -6.69 -5.92 6.69
C PHE A 26 -5.21 -5.59 6.37
N TRP A 27 -4.73 -4.40 6.72
CA TRP A 27 -3.32 -4.02 6.55
C TRP A 27 -2.38 -4.87 7.40
N GLU A 28 -2.74 -5.20 8.64
CA GLU A 28 -1.94 -6.11 9.49
C GLU A 28 -1.77 -7.49 8.85
N GLU A 29 -2.79 -7.99 8.16
CA GLU A 29 -2.75 -9.29 7.49
C GLU A 29 -1.91 -9.25 6.20
N ASN A 30 -1.90 -8.11 5.51
CA ASN A 30 -1.24 -7.97 4.20
C ASN A 30 0.22 -7.51 4.29
N PHE A 31 0.56 -6.71 5.29
CA PHE A 31 1.89 -6.14 5.47
C PHE A 31 2.58 -6.76 6.69
N SER A 32 3.49 -7.70 6.42
CA SER A 32 4.21 -8.43 7.48
C SER A 32 5.07 -7.54 8.38
N GLN A 33 5.34 -6.31 7.98
CA GLN A 33 6.04 -5.31 8.78
C GLN A 33 5.13 -4.67 9.85
N LEU A 34 3.81 -4.64 9.66
CA LEU A 34 2.86 -4.04 10.59
C LEU A 34 2.43 -5.09 11.62
N LYS A 35 3.05 -5.04 12.81
CA LYS A 35 2.88 -6.07 13.85
C LYS A 35 2.50 -5.43 15.19
N PRO A 36 1.23 -5.01 15.35
CA PRO A 36 0.79 -4.44 16.61
C PRO A 36 0.91 -5.45 17.75
N LEU A 37 1.24 -4.95 18.94
CA LEU A 37 1.30 -5.75 20.15
C LEU A 37 -0.10 -6.25 20.52
N LYS A 38 -0.26 -7.56 20.63
CA LYS A 38 -1.52 -8.20 21.06
C LYS A 38 -1.47 -8.44 22.57
N ARG A 39 -2.33 -7.77 23.34
CA ARG A 39 -2.47 -8.01 24.79
C ARG A 39 -3.42 -9.18 25.08
N LYS A 40 -3.34 -9.73 26.30
CA LYS A 40 -4.34 -10.67 26.84
C LYS A 40 -5.73 -10.03 26.70
N GLY A 41 -6.63 -10.69 25.95
CA GLY A 41 -7.95 -10.15 25.59
C GLY A 41 -8.08 -9.61 24.16
N GLY A 42 -7.09 -9.81 23.28
CA GLY A 42 -7.23 -9.55 21.84
C GLY A 42 -7.16 -8.07 21.42
N ARG A 43 -6.88 -7.16 22.38
CA ARG A 43 -6.64 -5.75 22.10
C ARG A 43 -5.28 -5.56 21.41
N ARG A 44 -5.30 -4.75 20.34
CA ARG A 44 -4.13 -4.38 19.54
C ARG A 44 -3.63 -3.01 19.98
N LEU A 45 -2.34 -2.92 20.19
CA LEU A 45 -1.63 -1.68 20.50
C LEU A 45 -0.57 -1.45 19.43
N TYR A 46 -0.65 -0.30 18.77
CA TYR A 46 0.27 0.15 17.73
C TYR A 46 1.34 1.01 18.37
N SER A 47 2.59 0.66 18.14
CA SER A 47 3.75 1.47 18.50
C SER A 47 3.90 2.68 17.59
N GLU A 48 4.78 3.62 17.94
CA GLU A 48 5.13 4.74 17.08
C GLU A 48 5.66 4.29 15.69
N ASP A 49 6.39 3.18 15.65
CA ASP A 49 6.86 2.58 14.39
C ASP A 49 5.70 2.05 13.54
N ASP A 50 4.70 1.41 14.18
CA ASP A 50 3.49 0.96 13.50
C ASP A 50 2.70 2.15 12.95
N ILE A 51 2.58 3.24 13.73
CA ILE A 51 1.90 4.49 13.32
C ILE A 51 2.60 5.10 12.10
N SER A 52 3.93 5.19 12.14
CA SER A 52 4.74 5.67 11.02
C SER A 52 4.57 4.80 9.77
N LEU A 53 4.48 3.49 9.95
CA LEU A 53 4.25 2.55 8.85
C LEU A 53 2.84 2.68 8.26
N ILE A 54 1.81 2.82 9.09
CA ILE A 54 0.42 3.04 8.67
C ILE A 54 0.30 4.33 7.87
N ARG A 55 0.95 5.41 8.31
CA ARG A 55 1.02 6.67 7.55
C ARG A 55 1.60 6.42 6.16
N ARG A 56 2.72 5.72 6.07
CA ARG A 56 3.37 5.44 4.77
C ARG A 56 2.51 4.55 3.86
N ILE A 57 1.86 3.54 4.42
CA ILE A 57 0.93 2.68 3.67
C ILE A 57 -0.23 3.53 3.11
N LYS A 58 -0.78 4.45 3.90
CA LYS A 58 -1.85 5.35 3.46
C LYS A 58 -1.40 6.21 2.29
N GLU A 59 -0.27 6.89 2.39
CA GLU A 59 0.30 7.71 1.30
C GLU A 59 0.44 6.89 0.02
N LEU A 60 1.07 5.71 0.11
CA LEU A 60 1.29 4.85 -1.05
C LEU A 60 -0.01 4.41 -1.74
N LEU A 61 -1.03 4.04 -0.96
CA LEU A 61 -2.30 3.56 -1.51
C LEU A 61 -3.19 4.69 -2.05
N TYR A 62 -3.32 5.78 -1.30
CA TYR A 62 -4.31 6.81 -1.59
C TYR A 62 -3.75 7.98 -2.40
N GLU A 63 -2.50 8.37 -2.19
CA GLU A 63 -1.88 9.50 -2.88
C GLU A 63 -1.10 9.01 -4.11
N GLU A 64 -0.20 8.05 -3.91
CA GLU A 64 0.64 7.51 -4.99
C GLU A 64 -0.07 6.41 -5.82
N LYS A 65 -1.32 6.06 -5.47
CA LYS A 65 -2.19 5.11 -6.20
C LYS A 65 -1.58 3.71 -6.43
N TYR A 66 -0.72 3.25 -5.54
CA TYR A 66 -0.23 1.87 -5.57
C TYR A 66 -1.36 0.89 -5.25
N SER A 67 -1.29 -0.31 -5.83
CA SER A 67 -2.08 -1.45 -5.36
C SER A 67 -1.50 -2.01 -4.06
N VAL A 68 -2.32 -2.73 -3.28
CA VAL A 68 -1.86 -3.42 -2.04
C VAL A 68 -0.65 -4.33 -2.31
N LYS A 69 -0.63 -5.03 -3.44
CA LYS A 69 0.51 -5.85 -3.88
C LYS A 69 1.75 -4.98 -4.18
N GLY A 70 1.56 -3.84 -4.84
CA GLY A 70 2.62 -2.87 -5.10
C GLY A 70 3.26 -2.34 -3.82
N VAL A 71 2.44 -1.95 -2.84
CA VAL A 71 2.90 -1.50 -1.52
C VAL A 71 3.65 -2.60 -0.78
N LYS A 72 3.13 -3.84 -0.81
CA LYS A 72 3.80 -4.99 -0.17
C LYS A 72 5.20 -5.24 -0.74
N ASN A 73 5.34 -5.15 -2.06
CA ASN A 73 6.63 -5.26 -2.73
C ASN A 73 7.56 -4.10 -2.37
N TYR A 74 7.04 -2.86 -2.39
CA TYR A 74 7.79 -1.65 -2.03
C TYR A 74 8.37 -1.74 -0.62
N LEU A 75 7.55 -2.10 0.37
CA LEU A 75 7.97 -2.23 1.77
C LEU A 75 8.92 -3.42 2.02
N SER A 76 8.84 -4.47 1.20
CA SER A 76 9.71 -5.64 1.31
C SER A 76 11.08 -5.40 0.68
N ASN A 77 11.14 -4.67 -0.43
CA ASN A 77 12.39 -4.33 -1.12
C ASN A 77 13.21 -3.30 -0.32
N LYS A 78 12.56 -2.35 0.37
CA LYS A 78 13.25 -1.37 1.22
C LYS A 78 14.07 -2.01 2.36
N LYS A 79 13.71 -3.22 2.81
CA LYS A 79 14.48 -3.99 3.81
C LYS A 79 15.77 -4.61 3.27
N LYS A 80 15.94 -4.75 1.95
CA LYS A 80 17.08 -5.46 1.35
C LYS A 80 18.29 -4.56 1.03
N GLY A 81 18.32 -3.33 1.53
CA GLY A 81 19.38 -2.36 1.22
C GLY A 81 19.07 -1.57 -0.05
N LYS A 82 19.65 -0.37 -0.15
CA LYS A 82 19.48 0.60 -1.25
C LYS A 82 19.61 -0.04 -2.65
N ILE A 83 19.10 0.69 -3.66
CA ILE A 83 19.12 0.46 -5.14
C ILE A 83 17.79 -0.21 -5.60
N LYS A 84 16.84 0.40 -6.34
CA LYS A 84 16.87 1.47 -7.35
C LYS A 84 15.60 2.35 -7.30
N GLU A 85 15.76 3.59 -7.75
CA GLU A 85 14.73 4.34 -8.46
C GLU A 85 14.20 3.50 -9.62
N GLU A 86 13.15 2.70 -9.40
CA GLU A 86 12.42 2.03 -10.49
C GLU A 86 10.92 2.18 -10.21
N GLY A 87 10.45 3.43 -10.37
CA GLY A 87 9.09 3.73 -10.81
C GLY A 87 8.87 3.37 -12.29
N ASN A 88 9.55 2.33 -12.79
CA ASN A 88 9.35 1.74 -14.10
C ASN A 88 9.16 0.25 -13.87
N ILE A 89 7.90 -0.18 -13.92
CA ILE A 89 7.61 -1.58 -14.21
C ILE A 89 8.37 -1.86 -15.52
N LYS A 90 9.38 -2.73 -15.52
CA LYS A 90 9.81 -3.37 -16.77
C LYS A 90 8.63 -4.23 -17.22
N LEU A 91 7.70 -3.61 -17.94
CA LEU A 91 6.68 -4.32 -18.68
C LEU A 91 7.44 -5.23 -19.64
N SER A 92 7.13 -6.52 -19.64
CA SER A 92 7.69 -7.41 -20.66
C SER A 92 7.38 -6.81 -22.03
N ASP A 93 8.29 -6.97 -23.00
CA ASP A 93 8.08 -6.48 -24.37
C ASP A 93 6.73 -6.99 -24.93
N GLU A 94 6.32 -8.19 -24.51
CA GLU A 94 5.03 -8.77 -24.82
C GLU A 94 3.84 -7.95 -24.29
N THR A 95 3.93 -7.41 -23.07
CA THR A 95 2.87 -6.57 -22.47
C THR A 95 2.78 -5.21 -23.16
N LEU A 96 3.93 -4.62 -23.52
CA LEU A 96 3.97 -3.36 -24.29
C LEU A 96 3.40 -3.54 -25.69
N ASN A 97 3.72 -4.65 -26.35
CA ASN A 97 3.17 -4.99 -27.66
C ASN A 97 1.65 -5.16 -27.59
N ARG A 98 1.14 -5.92 -26.61
CA ARG A 98 -0.31 -6.08 -26.39
C ARG A 98 -1.00 -4.73 -26.11
N LEU A 99 -0.37 -3.86 -25.33
CA LEU A 99 -0.94 -2.53 -25.05
C LEU A 99 -1.01 -1.66 -26.30
N ASN A 100 0.03 -1.68 -27.13
CA ASN A 100 0.06 -0.97 -28.41
C ASN A 100 -0.98 -1.52 -29.38
N GLU A 101 -1.18 -2.83 -29.44
CA GLU A 101 -2.26 -3.43 -30.22
C GLU A 101 -3.64 -2.99 -29.75
N ILE A 102 -3.90 -3.02 -28.43
CA ILE A 102 -5.18 -2.59 -27.87
C ILE A 102 -5.43 -1.12 -28.18
N LYS A 103 -4.41 -0.25 -28.01
CA LYS A 103 -4.50 1.18 -28.32
C LYS A 103 -4.83 1.43 -29.80
N ASN A 104 -4.21 0.68 -30.71
CA ASN A 104 -4.47 0.79 -32.14
C ASN A 104 -5.88 0.31 -32.51
N LYS A 105 -6.35 -0.80 -31.92
CA LYS A 105 -7.73 -1.28 -32.09
C LYS A 105 -8.75 -0.25 -31.62
N LEU A 106 -8.53 0.36 -30.45
CA LEU A 106 -9.40 1.42 -29.92
C LEU A 106 -9.43 2.65 -30.83
N LYS A 107 -8.28 3.07 -31.36
CA LYS A 107 -8.22 4.20 -32.31
C LYS A 107 -9.01 3.90 -33.60
N LYS A 108 -8.92 2.67 -34.10
CA LYS A 108 -9.67 2.23 -35.29
C LYS A 108 -11.17 2.19 -35.05
N ILE A 109 -11.60 1.71 -33.89
CA ILE A 109 -13.02 1.72 -33.48
C ILE A 109 -13.50 3.17 -33.38
N LYS A 110 -12.75 4.05 -32.71
CA LYS A 110 -13.11 5.47 -32.60
C LYS A 110 -13.33 6.13 -33.97
N GLN A 111 -12.45 5.87 -34.94
CA GLN A 111 -12.58 6.38 -36.31
C GLN A 111 -13.78 5.82 -37.08
N LEU A 112 -14.30 4.65 -36.71
CA LEU A 112 -15.51 4.07 -37.32
C LEU A 112 -16.79 4.71 -36.77
N TYR A 113 -16.76 5.25 -35.55
CA TYR A 113 -17.91 5.90 -34.91
C TYR A 113 -17.93 7.43 -35.12
N GLU A 114 -16.85 8.04 -35.58
CA GLU A 114 -16.77 9.49 -35.92
C GLU A 114 -17.04 9.78 -37.42
N LYS A 115 -17.57 8.80 -38.17
CA LYS A 115 -18.12 8.97 -39.53
C LYS A 115 -19.64 8.86 -39.49
#